data_AF-A0A9P4IMB4-F1
#
_entry.id   AF-A0A9P4IMB4-F1
#
_cell.length_a   1.000
_cell.length_b   1.000
_cell.length_c   1.000
_cell.angle_alpha   90.00
_cell.angle_beta   90.00
_cell.angle_gamma   90.00
#
_symmetry.space_group_name_H-M   'P 1'
#
loop_
_entity.id
_entity.type
_entity.pdbx_description
1 polymer ?
#
loop_
_entity_poly.entity_id
_entity_poly.type
_entity_poly.pdbx_seq_one_letter_code
_entity_poly.pdbx_strand_id
1 'polypeptide(L)'
;MSTATEQIASAGPRNAKLLSVLAETDYAPAALKQQIAFIKDLQASLKQTDAHIAKLNQSVQKELKDHEKYRDSTVKRFAYRIGGKKEKFEEKASKEEREYFEAVIAQKAAEDERTMLRGQLEEAQKVKTQFESAVETHRQAQEELSELYEGIFAGPTPDFPEEDAKELPVYEAERRRDEIQTKLTRVSQAVNVLQEAQRAMLVCRDQMLTALDYSTYDIFGGGTFADLAERNALSRATTAAARAMGLVQQARRLDSNVQPFGPLQIAQGNFLSDVVFDNIFTDLAFHDKIKESAADVERASSRLTQQNKQALQRQEGLRKDMQASEKELKRARDELQKVRQDAFEKVAASHPPPYSEE
;
A
#
# COMPACT_ATOMS: atom_id res chain seq x y z
N MET A 1 8.37 41.02 34.89
CA MET A 1 8.67 39.86 34.01
C MET A 1 9.78 39.12 34.71
N SER A 2 9.59 37.84 35.04
CA SER A 2 10.70 37.01 35.54
C SER A 2 11.76 36.89 34.45
N THR A 3 13.03 36.90 34.81
CA THR A 3 14.13 36.68 33.84
C THR A 3 14.13 35.21 33.39
N ALA A 4 14.70 34.92 32.21
CA ALA A 4 14.81 33.53 31.72
C ALA A 4 15.54 32.63 32.75
N THR A 5 16.54 33.17 33.44
CA THR A 5 17.25 32.50 34.54
C THR A 5 16.34 32.11 35.71
N GLU A 6 15.46 33.01 36.16
CA GLU A 6 14.49 32.72 37.23
C GLU A 6 13.48 31.64 36.82
N GLN A 7 13.01 31.68 35.57
CA GLN A 7 12.09 30.69 35.04
C GLN A 7 12.76 29.31 34.95
N ILE A 8 13.99 29.23 34.43
CA ILE A 8 14.79 28.00 34.38
C ILE A 8 14.99 27.42 35.79
N ALA A 9 15.37 28.24 36.77
CA ALA A 9 15.57 27.79 38.14
C ALA A 9 14.29 27.17 38.73
N SER A 10 13.12 27.80 38.51
CA SER A 10 11.84 27.28 38.98
C SER A 10 11.38 26.01 38.23
N ALA A 11 11.76 25.87 36.97
CA ALA A 11 11.36 24.77 36.09
C ALA A 11 12.24 23.52 36.22
N GLY A 12 13.41 23.62 36.86
CA GLY A 12 14.43 22.56 36.94
C GLY A 12 13.89 21.17 37.31
N PRO A 13 13.15 21.00 38.42
CA PRO A 13 12.59 19.70 38.80
C PRO A 13 11.62 19.12 37.76
N ARG A 14 10.81 19.97 37.12
CA ARG A 14 9.86 19.54 36.08
C ARG A 14 10.61 19.09 34.81
N ASN A 15 11.61 19.86 34.38
CA ASN A 15 12.48 19.52 33.24
C ASN A 15 13.17 18.16 33.46
N ALA A 16 13.79 17.94 34.62
CA ALA A 16 14.46 16.68 34.95
C ALA A 16 13.51 15.47 34.92
N LYS A 17 12.31 15.63 35.49
CA LYS A 17 11.26 14.57 35.46
C LYS A 17 10.86 14.22 34.03
N LEU A 18 10.60 15.22 33.18
CA LEU A 18 10.18 15.00 31.79
C LEU A 18 11.27 14.30 30.97
N LEU A 19 12.55 14.68 31.16
CA LEU A 19 13.67 14.02 30.50
C LEU A 19 13.83 12.56 30.93
N SER A 20 13.62 12.24 32.21
CA SER A 20 13.61 10.85 32.69
C SER A 20 12.53 10.02 32.00
N VAL A 21 11.30 10.55 31.92
CA VAL A 21 10.18 9.86 31.25
C VAL A 21 10.49 9.64 29.77
N LEU A 22 11.05 10.64 29.08
CA LEU A 22 11.44 10.50 27.67
C LEU A 22 12.51 9.43 27.47
N ALA A 23 13.53 9.39 28.33
CA ALA A 23 14.58 8.37 28.28
C ALA A 23 14.03 6.95 28.54
N GLU A 24 13.13 6.80 29.52
CA GLU A 24 12.49 5.52 29.83
C GLU A 24 11.57 5.02 28.72
N THR A 25 11.05 5.91 27.86
CA THR A 25 10.06 5.58 26.82
C THR A 25 10.58 5.69 25.38
N ASP A 26 11.85 6.05 25.16
CA ASP A 26 12.46 6.27 23.83
C ASP A 26 12.37 5.02 22.91
N TYR A 27 12.36 3.82 23.49
CA TYR A 27 12.23 2.57 22.73
C TYR A 27 10.83 2.35 22.13
N ALA A 28 9.80 2.97 22.69
CA ALA A 28 8.40 2.59 22.46
C ALA A 28 7.92 2.79 21.01
N PRO A 29 8.24 3.88 20.30
CA PRO A 29 7.81 4.07 18.91
C PRO A 29 8.37 3.01 17.95
N ALA A 30 9.66 2.66 18.12
CA ALA A 30 10.31 1.63 17.31
C ALA A 30 9.73 0.24 17.60
N ALA A 31 9.54 -0.08 18.89
CA ALA A 31 8.93 -1.34 19.32
C ALA A 31 7.49 -1.49 18.81
N LEU A 32 6.68 -0.42 18.88
CA LEU A 32 5.32 -0.41 18.35
C LEU A 32 5.29 -0.70 16.84
N LYS A 33 6.18 -0.06 16.08
CA LYS A 33 6.28 -0.27 14.63
C LYS A 33 6.63 -1.73 14.29
N GLN A 34 7.59 -2.32 15.01
CA GLN A 34 7.97 -3.72 14.83
C GLN A 34 6.82 -4.65 15.20
N GLN A 35 6.10 -4.36 16.28
CA GLN A 35 4.96 -5.15 16.74
C GLN A 35 3.79 -5.13 15.76
N ILE A 36 3.49 -3.97 15.15
CA ILE A 36 2.47 -3.85 14.09
C ILE A 36 2.85 -4.70 12.86
N ALA A 37 4.12 -4.73 12.49
CA ALA A 37 4.59 -5.57 11.39
C ALA A 37 4.43 -7.06 11.72
N PHE A 38 4.82 -7.49 12.93
CA PHE A 38 4.65 -8.86 13.39
C PHE A 38 3.18 -9.30 13.40
N ILE A 39 2.27 -8.45 13.90
CA ILE A 39 0.82 -8.69 13.85
C ILE A 39 0.32 -8.87 12.42
N LYS A 40 0.79 -8.04 11.49
CA LYS A 40 0.42 -8.14 10.07
C LYS A 40 0.87 -9.47 9.47
N ASP A 41 2.07 -9.94 9.82
CA ASP A 41 2.58 -11.22 9.35
C ASP A 41 1.77 -12.40 9.92
N LEU A 42 1.42 -12.36 11.21
CA LEU A 42 0.53 -13.36 11.83
C LEU A 42 -0.85 -13.39 11.18
N GLN A 43 -1.43 -12.23 10.86
CA GLN A 43 -2.70 -12.14 10.14
C GLN A 43 -2.62 -12.72 8.72
N ALA A 44 -1.50 -12.50 8.02
CA ALA A 44 -1.26 -13.09 6.71
C ALA A 44 -1.13 -14.62 6.78
N SER A 45 -0.36 -15.13 7.75
CA SER A 45 -0.24 -16.58 8.02
C SER A 45 -1.59 -17.20 8.35
N LEU A 46 -2.38 -16.58 9.23
CA LEU A 46 -3.74 -17.04 9.55
C LEU A 46 -4.62 -17.13 8.30
N LYS A 47 -4.61 -16.11 7.44
CA LYS A 47 -5.37 -16.12 6.19
C LYS A 47 -4.93 -17.26 5.27
N GLN A 48 -3.64 -17.55 5.20
CA GLN A 48 -3.10 -18.67 4.42
C GLN A 48 -3.53 -20.02 5.01
N THR A 49 -3.41 -20.20 6.33
CA THR A 49 -3.83 -21.42 7.02
C THR A 49 -5.34 -21.64 6.89
N ASP A 50 -6.17 -20.59 7.00
CA ASP A 50 -7.61 -20.69 6.79
C ASP A 50 -7.96 -21.13 5.36
N ALA A 51 -7.27 -20.59 4.35
CA ALA A 51 -7.43 -21.03 2.97
C ALA A 51 -6.96 -22.47 2.75
N HIS A 52 -5.92 -22.92 3.47
CA HIS A 52 -5.44 -24.29 3.43
C HIS A 52 -6.43 -25.26 4.07
N ILE A 53 -6.95 -24.94 5.26
CA ILE A 53 -8.01 -25.69 5.93
C ILE A 53 -9.24 -25.82 5.03
N ALA A 54 -9.64 -24.73 4.34
CA ALA A 54 -10.77 -24.79 3.42
C ALA A 54 -10.56 -25.82 2.28
N LYS A 55 -9.33 -25.94 1.74
CA LYS A 55 -8.98 -26.97 0.75
C LYS A 55 -8.95 -28.37 1.36
N LEU A 56 -8.37 -28.53 2.55
CA LEU A 56 -8.35 -29.81 3.27
C LEU A 56 -9.76 -30.30 3.59
N ASN A 57 -10.67 -29.41 3.99
CA ASN A 57 -12.08 -29.73 4.22
C ASN A 57 -12.74 -30.32 2.97
N GLN A 58 -12.47 -29.78 1.78
CA GLN A 58 -12.95 -30.33 0.52
C GLN A 58 -12.35 -31.72 0.24
N SER A 59 -11.06 -31.90 0.52
CA SER A 59 -10.38 -33.19 0.39
C SER A 59 -10.99 -34.24 1.31
N VAL A 60 -11.14 -33.94 2.60
CA VAL A 60 -11.74 -34.83 3.60
C VAL A 60 -13.17 -35.21 3.19
N GLN A 61 -13.98 -34.27 2.71
CA GLN A 61 -15.32 -34.57 2.21
C GLN A 61 -15.33 -35.48 0.98
N LYS A 62 -14.34 -35.35 0.09
CA LYS A 62 -14.19 -36.21 -1.08
C LYS A 62 -13.76 -37.61 -0.68
N GLU A 63 -12.70 -37.74 0.12
CA GLU A 63 -12.18 -39.03 0.58
C GLU A 63 -13.19 -39.76 1.48
N LEU A 64 -13.97 -39.04 2.30
CA LEU A 64 -15.08 -39.63 3.07
C LEU A 64 -16.13 -40.26 2.17
N LYS A 65 -16.56 -39.56 1.11
CA LYS A 65 -17.56 -40.08 0.15
C LYS A 65 -17.02 -41.30 -0.59
N ASP A 66 -15.75 -41.29 -0.98
CA ASP A 66 -15.14 -42.40 -1.70
C ASP A 66 -14.95 -43.61 -0.76
N HIS A 67 -14.51 -43.39 0.48
CA HIS A 67 -14.50 -44.41 1.54
C HIS A 67 -15.90 -45.02 1.78
N GLU A 68 -16.95 -44.21 1.94
CA GLU A 68 -18.34 -44.68 2.13
C GLU A 68 -18.84 -45.50 0.95
N LYS A 69 -18.56 -45.08 -0.30
CA LYS A 69 -18.93 -45.83 -1.51
C LYS A 69 -18.28 -47.20 -1.59
N TYR A 70 -17.09 -47.40 -1.02
CA TYR A 70 -16.41 -48.69 -1.01
C TYR A 70 -16.80 -49.52 0.22
N ARG A 71 -17.01 -48.89 1.38
CA ARG A 71 -17.49 -49.55 2.60
C ARG A 71 -18.90 -50.12 2.43
N ASP A 72 -19.84 -49.34 1.90
CA ASP A 72 -21.28 -49.64 1.99
C ASP A 72 -21.86 -50.30 0.72
N SER A 73 -21.13 -50.32 -0.40
CA SER A 73 -21.69 -50.79 -1.67
C SER A 73 -21.66 -52.33 -1.80
N THR A 74 -22.82 -52.95 -1.55
CA THR A 74 -23.10 -54.37 -1.81
C THR A 74 -22.97 -54.75 -3.28
N VAL A 75 -23.30 -53.85 -4.22
CA VAL A 75 -23.20 -54.07 -5.67
C VAL A 75 -21.74 -54.14 -6.15
N LYS A 76 -20.87 -53.23 -5.68
CA LYS A 76 -19.42 -53.31 -5.98
C LYS A 76 -18.82 -54.59 -5.38
N ARG A 77 -19.19 -54.91 -4.14
CA ARG A 77 -18.73 -56.13 -3.45
C ARG A 77 -19.14 -57.40 -4.20
N PHE A 78 -20.34 -57.44 -4.78
CA PHE A 78 -20.85 -58.53 -5.60
C PHE A 78 -20.16 -58.64 -6.97
N ALA A 79 -19.98 -57.51 -7.68
CA ALA A 79 -19.31 -57.48 -8.99
C ALA A 79 -17.83 -57.94 -8.93
N TYR A 80 -17.08 -57.52 -7.90
CA TYR A 80 -15.69 -57.98 -7.70
C TYR A 80 -15.62 -59.46 -7.28
N ARG A 81 -16.64 -59.97 -6.60
CA ARG A 81 -16.76 -61.39 -6.21
C ARG A 81 -17.04 -62.30 -7.41
N ILE A 82 -17.93 -61.88 -8.31
CA ILE A 82 -18.24 -62.63 -9.56
C ILE A 82 -17.04 -62.63 -10.52
N GLY A 83 -16.29 -61.53 -10.58
CA GLY A 83 -15.09 -61.44 -11.41
C GLY A 83 -13.81 -62.09 -10.84
N GLY A 84 -13.88 -62.77 -9.68
CA GLY A 84 -12.72 -63.43 -9.05
C GLY A 84 -11.66 -62.49 -8.46
N LYS A 85 -11.98 -61.22 -8.20
CA LYS A 85 -11.02 -60.15 -7.82
C LYS A 85 -11.23 -59.64 -6.39
N LYS A 86 -11.55 -60.53 -5.43
CA LYS A 86 -11.87 -60.16 -4.03
C LYS A 86 -10.73 -59.40 -3.34
N GLU A 87 -9.49 -59.85 -3.47
CA GLU A 87 -8.31 -59.18 -2.89
C GLU A 87 -8.16 -57.74 -3.40
N LYS A 88 -8.41 -57.50 -4.70
CA LYS A 88 -8.35 -56.15 -5.30
C LYS A 88 -9.42 -55.19 -4.77
N PHE A 89 -10.54 -55.71 -4.23
CA PHE A 89 -11.56 -54.90 -3.58
C PHE A 89 -11.14 -54.51 -2.17
N GLU A 90 -10.57 -55.46 -1.41
CA GLU A 90 -10.05 -55.23 -0.05
C GLU A 90 -8.85 -54.27 -0.06
N GLU A 91 -7.94 -54.43 -1.03
CA GLU A 91 -6.80 -53.52 -1.24
C GLU A 91 -7.27 -52.08 -1.54
N LYS A 92 -8.28 -51.92 -2.41
CA LYS A 92 -8.87 -50.61 -2.70
C LYS A 92 -9.58 -50.01 -1.49
N ALA A 93 -10.39 -50.79 -0.77
CA ALA A 93 -11.07 -50.30 0.43
C ALA A 93 -10.08 -49.83 1.51
N SER A 94 -8.97 -50.58 1.71
CA SER A 94 -7.90 -50.20 2.64
C SER A 94 -7.15 -48.94 2.17
N LYS A 95 -6.96 -48.78 0.86
CA LYS A 95 -6.36 -47.57 0.30
C LYS A 95 -7.21 -46.33 0.57
N GLU A 96 -8.51 -46.41 0.30
CA GLU A 96 -9.46 -45.30 0.52
C GLU A 96 -9.59 -44.94 2.02
N GLU A 97 -9.55 -45.94 2.91
CA GLU A 97 -9.49 -45.71 4.36
C GLU A 97 -8.23 -44.95 4.79
N ARG A 98 -7.05 -45.34 4.26
CA ARG A 98 -5.80 -44.61 4.53
C ARG A 98 -5.86 -43.18 4.01
N GLU A 99 -6.32 -42.97 2.77
CA GLU A 99 -6.42 -41.64 2.17
C GLU A 99 -7.38 -40.72 2.95
N TYR A 100 -8.49 -41.26 3.48
CA TYR A 100 -9.36 -40.54 4.38
C TYR A 100 -8.67 -40.17 5.71
N PHE A 101 -8.02 -41.13 6.38
CA PHE A 101 -7.33 -40.86 7.64
C PHE A 101 -6.19 -39.85 7.50
N GLU A 102 -5.39 -39.95 6.43
CA GLU A 102 -4.33 -38.98 6.12
C GLU A 102 -4.91 -37.57 5.92
N ALA A 103 -6.03 -37.44 5.20
CA ALA A 103 -6.70 -36.16 5.02
C ALA A 103 -7.22 -35.57 6.34
N VAL A 104 -7.78 -36.40 7.24
CA VAL A 104 -8.25 -35.97 8.57
C VAL A 104 -7.09 -35.54 9.47
N ILE A 105 -5.98 -36.28 9.46
CA ILE A 105 -4.78 -35.91 10.24
C ILE A 105 -4.20 -34.58 9.74
N ALA A 106 -4.10 -34.40 8.42
CA ALA A 106 -3.62 -33.16 7.82
C ALA A 106 -4.54 -31.97 8.16
N GLN A 107 -5.86 -32.16 8.11
CA GLN A 107 -6.84 -31.17 8.53
C GLN A 107 -6.65 -30.78 9.99
N LYS A 108 -6.54 -31.77 10.89
CA LYS A 108 -6.36 -31.54 12.32
C LYS A 108 -5.07 -30.78 12.63
N ALA A 109 -3.96 -31.16 12.00
CA ALA A 109 -2.69 -30.46 12.14
C ALA A 109 -2.80 -28.98 11.73
N ALA A 110 -3.47 -28.68 10.62
CA ALA A 110 -3.70 -27.31 10.18
C ALA A 110 -4.63 -26.52 11.14
N GLU A 111 -5.64 -27.16 11.73
CA GLU A 111 -6.50 -26.52 12.74
C GLU A 111 -5.76 -26.20 14.05
N ASP A 112 -4.85 -27.08 14.46
CA ASP A 112 -4.00 -26.87 15.63
C ASP A 112 -3.01 -25.72 15.38
N GLU A 113 -2.40 -25.65 14.18
CA GLU A 113 -1.58 -24.52 13.74
C GLU A 113 -2.37 -23.20 13.78
N ARG A 114 -3.60 -23.18 13.23
CA ARG A 114 -4.48 -22.00 13.28
C ARG A 114 -4.74 -21.56 14.71
N THR A 115 -4.96 -22.50 15.62
CA THR A 115 -5.23 -22.21 17.04
C THR A 115 -4.01 -21.58 17.70
N MET A 116 -2.81 -22.13 17.44
CA MET A 116 -1.55 -21.55 17.90
C MET A 116 -1.34 -20.12 17.38
N LEU A 117 -1.53 -19.91 16.07
CA LEU A 117 -1.39 -18.59 15.45
C LEU A 117 -2.38 -17.57 16.01
N ARG A 118 -3.62 -17.98 16.33
CA ARG A 118 -4.60 -17.12 17.01
C ARG A 118 -4.15 -16.72 18.41
N GLY A 119 -3.61 -17.66 19.18
CA GLY A 119 -3.06 -17.37 20.51
C GLY A 119 -1.88 -16.39 20.44
N GLN A 120 -0.96 -16.59 19.49
CA GLN A 120 0.14 -15.66 19.24
C GLN A 120 -0.35 -14.27 18.83
N LEU A 121 -1.39 -14.18 17.99
CA LEU A 121 -1.98 -12.91 17.58
C LEU A 121 -2.62 -12.17 18.75
N GLU A 122 -3.34 -12.88 19.62
CA GLU A 122 -3.94 -12.29 20.81
C GLU A 122 -2.88 -11.71 21.76
N GLU A 123 -1.82 -12.47 22.02
CA GLU A 123 -0.71 -12.00 22.85
C GLU A 123 0.02 -10.82 22.20
N ALA A 124 0.27 -10.91 20.89
CA ALA A 124 0.87 -9.82 20.14
C ALA A 124 0.03 -8.54 20.22
N GLN A 125 -1.30 -8.66 20.23
CA GLN A 125 -2.20 -7.52 20.38
C GLN A 125 -2.13 -6.89 21.78
N LYS A 126 -1.97 -7.70 22.84
CA LYS A 126 -1.75 -7.19 24.21
C LYS A 126 -0.42 -6.44 24.34
N VAL A 127 0.64 -6.96 23.74
CA VAL A 127 1.93 -6.27 23.70
C VAL A 127 1.83 -4.96 22.91
N LYS A 128 1.07 -4.94 21.81
CA LYS A 128 0.82 -3.71 21.03
C LYS A 128 0.16 -2.63 21.89
N THR A 129 -0.86 -2.95 22.70
CA THR A 129 -1.52 -1.94 23.54
C THR A 129 -0.60 -1.38 24.62
N GLN A 130 0.32 -2.19 25.16
CA GLN A 130 1.37 -1.70 26.07
C GLN A 130 2.31 -0.71 25.39
N PHE A 131 2.78 -1.01 24.17
CA PHE A 131 3.61 -0.08 23.40
C PHE A 131 2.84 1.18 23.00
N GLU A 132 1.55 1.10 22.67
CA GLU A 132 0.71 2.28 22.41
C GLU A 132 0.63 3.19 23.64
N SER A 133 0.46 2.62 24.84
CA SER A 133 0.46 3.39 26.09
C SER A 133 1.82 4.07 26.35
N ALA A 134 2.92 3.38 26.09
CA ALA A 134 4.26 3.94 26.26
C ALA A 134 4.57 5.04 25.23
N VAL A 135 4.13 4.88 23.97
CA VAL A 135 4.22 5.92 22.94
C VAL A 135 3.41 7.16 23.32
N GLU A 136 2.21 6.96 23.86
CA GLU A 136 1.39 8.08 24.30
C GLU A 136 2.02 8.82 25.47
N THR A 137 2.60 8.10 26.43
CA THR A 137 3.36 8.69 27.55
C THR A 137 4.57 9.48 27.05
N HIS A 138 5.32 8.92 26.08
CA HIS A 138 6.45 9.60 25.44
C HIS A 138 5.99 10.90 24.74
N ARG A 139 4.89 10.85 23.99
CA ARG A 139 4.31 12.00 23.29
C ARG A 139 3.90 13.09 24.27
N GLN A 140 3.19 12.75 25.34
CA GLN A 140 2.77 13.71 26.37
C GLN A 140 3.97 14.38 27.04
N ALA A 141 5.00 13.60 27.41
CA ALA A 141 6.21 14.16 27.98
C ALA A 141 6.96 15.09 27.00
N GLN A 142 6.95 14.77 25.70
CA GLN A 142 7.56 15.61 24.66
C GLN A 142 6.79 16.93 24.47
N GLU A 143 5.46 16.88 24.51
CA GLU A 143 4.60 18.06 24.43
C GLU A 143 4.77 18.96 25.65
N GLU A 144 4.71 18.40 26.86
CA GLU A 144 4.94 19.17 28.08
C GLU A 144 6.34 19.79 28.15
N LEU A 145 7.36 19.08 27.64
CA LEU A 145 8.72 19.62 27.57
C LEU A 145 8.83 20.75 26.55
N SER A 146 8.15 20.60 25.42
CA SER A 146 8.11 21.64 24.38
C SER A 146 7.40 22.89 24.89
N GLU A 147 6.25 22.76 25.54
CA GLU A 147 5.53 23.87 26.19
C GLU A 147 6.38 24.54 27.28
N LEU A 148 7.11 23.75 28.07
CA LEU A 148 8.01 24.28 29.09
C LEU A 148 9.11 25.13 28.46
N TYR A 149 9.72 24.64 27.38
CA TYR A 149 10.77 25.37 26.68
C TYR A 149 10.24 26.60 25.94
N GLU A 150 9.10 26.50 25.25
CA GLU A 150 8.46 27.66 24.63
C GLU A 150 8.12 28.73 25.68
N GLY A 151 7.67 28.35 26.87
CA GLY A 151 7.40 29.32 27.95
C GLY A 151 8.63 30.08 28.47
N ILE A 152 9.83 29.52 28.29
CA ILE A 152 11.11 30.05 28.82
C ILE A 152 11.92 30.76 27.73
N PHE A 153 11.98 30.16 26.55
CA PHE A 153 12.80 30.59 25.42
C PHE A 153 11.96 31.24 24.30
N ALA A 154 10.71 31.64 24.57
CA ALA A 154 9.90 32.37 23.59
C ALA A 154 10.51 33.76 23.30
N GLY A 155 11.17 33.86 22.15
CA GLY A 155 11.81 35.09 21.69
C GLY A 155 13.26 35.21 22.16
N PRO A 156 13.92 36.36 21.93
CA PRO A 156 15.34 36.49 22.21
C PRO A 156 15.64 36.20 23.68
N THR A 157 16.63 35.34 23.92
CA THR A 157 17.16 35.05 25.26
C THR A 157 18.60 35.56 25.36
N PRO A 158 18.82 36.87 25.66
CA PRO A 158 20.15 37.46 25.67
C PRO A 158 21.14 36.79 26.63
N ASP A 159 20.64 36.17 27.69
CA ASP A 159 21.43 35.42 28.67
C ASP A 159 21.89 34.04 28.13
N PHE A 160 21.31 33.56 27.03
CA PHE A 160 21.57 32.27 26.39
C PHE A 160 21.70 32.39 24.85
N PRO A 161 22.66 33.17 24.32
CA PRO A 161 22.78 33.42 22.86
C PRO A 161 23.08 32.17 22.03
N GLU A 162 23.62 31.11 22.65
CA GLU A 162 23.83 29.80 22.01
C GLU A 162 22.50 29.10 21.71
N GLU A 163 21.46 29.34 22.51
CA GLU A 163 20.11 28.78 22.34
C GLU A 163 19.42 29.44 21.15
N ASP A 164 19.36 30.78 21.15
CA ASP A 164 18.84 31.60 20.04
C ASP A 164 19.47 31.19 18.68
N ALA A 165 20.78 30.92 18.68
CA ALA A 165 21.51 30.52 17.46
C ALA A 165 21.10 29.12 16.93
N LYS A 166 20.55 28.25 17.78
CA LYS A 166 20.12 26.89 17.42
C LYS A 166 18.66 26.79 17.00
N GLU A 167 17.85 27.82 17.23
CA GLU A 167 16.46 27.86 16.73
C GLU A 167 16.39 27.93 15.20
N LEU A 168 17.27 28.72 14.57
CA LEU A 168 17.27 28.94 13.12
C LEU A 168 17.48 27.63 12.32
N PRO A 169 18.47 26.78 12.62
CA PRO A 169 18.62 25.47 11.97
C PRO A 169 17.39 24.58 12.07
N VAL A 170 16.67 24.59 13.21
CA VAL A 170 15.41 23.82 13.37
C VAL A 170 14.36 24.36 12.42
N TYR A 171 14.14 25.67 12.41
CA TYR A 171 13.18 26.33 11.52
C TYR A 171 13.47 26.04 10.03
N GLU A 172 14.74 26.11 9.61
CA GLU A 172 15.16 25.80 8.24
C GLU A 172 14.91 24.34 7.86
N ALA A 173 15.21 23.41 8.78
CA ALA A 173 14.98 21.98 8.58
C ALA A 173 13.47 21.65 8.49
N GLU A 174 12.63 22.29 9.32
CA GLU A 174 11.17 22.14 9.26
C GLU A 174 10.61 22.65 7.94
N ARG A 175 11.01 23.85 7.50
CA ARG A 175 10.61 24.40 6.21
C ARG A 175 10.98 23.45 5.07
N ARG A 176 12.20 22.93 5.07
CA ARG A 176 12.68 21.97 4.07
C ARG A 176 11.85 20.68 4.06
N ARG A 177 11.57 20.10 5.23
CA ARG A 177 10.71 18.92 5.37
C ARG A 177 9.32 19.18 4.78
N ASP A 178 8.71 20.30 5.10
CA ASP A 178 7.34 20.63 4.66
C ASP A 178 7.25 20.86 3.15
N GLU A 179 8.27 21.47 2.55
CA GLU A 179 8.39 21.58 1.10
C GLU A 179 8.48 20.20 0.43
N ILE A 180 9.29 19.29 0.97
CA ILE A 180 9.42 17.92 0.44
C ILE A 180 8.12 17.13 0.64
N GLN A 181 7.44 17.28 1.79
CA GLN A 181 6.17 16.62 2.09
C GLN A 181 5.08 17.02 1.10
N THR A 182 5.00 18.33 0.81
CA THR A 182 4.07 18.88 -0.18
C THR A 182 4.34 18.30 -1.57
N LYS A 183 5.61 18.25 -1.99
CA LYS A 183 6.01 17.65 -3.27
C LYS A 183 5.69 16.16 -3.33
N LEU A 184 6.03 15.39 -2.28
CA LEU A 184 5.78 13.95 -2.19
C LEU A 184 4.30 13.63 -2.26
N THR A 185 3.46 14.43 -1.58
CA THR A 185 2.01 14.25 -1.58
C THR A 185 1.44 14.45 -2.98
N ARG A 186 1.83 15.53 -3.67
CA ARG A 186 1.38 15.82 -5.04
C ARG A 186 1.82 14.75 -6.05
N VAL A 187 3.08 14.32 -5.99
CA VAL A 187 3.60 13.26 -6.88
C VAL A 187 2.92 11.93 -6.59
N SER A 188 2.64 11.61 -5.32
CA SER A 188 1.92 10.38 -4.96
C SER A 188 0.48 10.36 -5.50
N GLN A 189 -0.22 11.49 -5.43
CA GLN A 189 -1.53 11.63 -6.05
C GLN A 189 -1.44 11.49 -7.58
N ALA A 190 -0.43 12.10 -8.21
CA ALA A 190 -0.21 11.97 -9.65
C ALA A 190 0.04 10.51 -10.07
N VAL A 191 0.83 9.75 -9.32
CA VAL A 191 1.05 8.30 -9.54
C VAL A 191 -0.27 7.53 -9.51
N ASN A 192 -1.11 7.76 -8.49
CA ASN A 192 -2.40 7.08 -8.39
C ASN A 192 -3.29 7.36 -9.62
N VAL A 193 -3.37 8.63 -10.03
CA VAL A 193 -4.14 9.04 -11.22
C VAL A 193 -3.55 8.43 -12.50
N LEU A 194 -2.22 8.35 -12.64
CA LEU A 194 -1.56 7.71 -13.78
C LEU A 194 -1.83 6.20 -13.83
N GLN A 195 -1.89 5.51 -12.69
CA GLN A 195 -2.26 4.10 -12.63
C GLN A 195 -3.71 3.87 -13.04
N GLU A 196 -4.61 4.78 -12.71
CA GLU A 196 -5.99 4.75 -13.22
C GLU A 196 -6.05 5.02 -14.73
N ALA A 197 -5.26 5.97 -15.23
CA ALA A 197 -5.13 6.23 -16.66
C ALA A 197 -4.63 5.00 -17.40
N GLN A 198 -3.66 4.28 -16.83
CA GLN A 198 -3.11 3.05 -17.40
C GLN A 198 -4.17 1.96 -17.47
N ARG A 199 -4.99 1.79 -16.42
CA ARG A 199 -6.13 0.86 -16.43
C ARG A 199 -7.14 1.21 -17.53
N ALA A 200 -7.49 2.48 -17.68
CA ALA A 200 -8.37 2.93 -18.76
C ALA A 200 -7.76 2.69 -20.15
N MET A 201 -6.45 2.90 -20.30
CA MET A 201 -5.73 2.65 -21.55
C MET A 201 -5.64 1.16 -21.90
N LEU A 202 -5.52 0.28 -20.91
CA LEU A 202 -5.58 -1.18 -21.12
C LEU A 202 -6.96 -1.62 -21.61
N VAL A 203 -8.04 -1.05 -21.06
CA VAL A 203 -9.40 -1.28 -21.58
C VAL A 203 -9.51 -0.76 -23.02
N CYS A 204 -9.00 0.43 -23.31
CA CYS A 204 -8.99 0.98 -24.67
C CYS A 204 -8.30 0.03 -25.66
N ARG A 205 -7.12 -0.49 -25.28
CA ARG A 205 -6.34 -1.44 -26.08
C ARG A 205 -7.11 -2.73 -26.35
N ASP A 206 -7.68 -3.34 -25.31
CA ASP A 206 -8.47 -4.56 -25.42
C ASP A 206 -9.68 -4.39 -26.35
N GLN A 207 -10.37 -3.25 -26.25
CA GLN A 207 -11.50 -2.94 -27.11
C GLN A 207 -11.10 -2.62 -28.55
N MET A 208 -9.92 -2.03 -28.78
CA MET A 208 -9.39 -1.85 -30.13
C MET A 208 -9.00 -3.18 -30.79
N LEU A 209 -8.42 -4.11 -30.03
CA LEU A 209 -8.14 -5.47 -30.52
C LEU A 209 -9.42 -6.21 -30.85
N THR A 210 -10.43 -6.12 -29.98
CA THR A 210 -11.77 -6.68 -30.23
C THR A 210 -12.39 -6.09 -31.50
N ALA A 211 -12.29 -4.78 -31.71
CA ALA A 211 -12.79 -4.13 -32.93
C ALA A 211 -12.02 -4.61 -34.18
N LEU A 212 -10.70 -4.78 -34.09
CA LEU A 212 -9.88 -5.29 -35.18
C LEU A 212 -10.23 -6.74 -35.54
N ASP A 213 -10.51 -7.59 -34.54
CA ASP A 213 -10.92 -8.99 -34.75
C ASP A 213 -12.28 -9.05 -35.48
N TYR A 214 -13.26 -8.25 -35.04
CA TYR A 214 -14.56 -8.18 -35.71
C TYR A 214 -14.46 -7.60 -37.12
N SER A 215 -13.66 -6.55 -37.32
CA SER A 215 -13.39 -5.96 -38.63
C SER A 215 -12.69 -6.95 -39.58
N THR A 216 -11.78 -7.76 -39.05
CA THR A 216 -11.13 -8.84 -39.83
C THR A 216 -12.17 -9.89 -40.25
N TYR A 217 -13.05 -10.28 -39.34
CA TYR A 217 -14.11 -11.25 -39.64
C TYR A 217 -15.11 -10.71 -40.67
N ASP A 218 -15.41 -9.41 -40.62
CA ASP A 218 -16.30 -8.72 -41.54
C ASP A 218 -15.80 -8.76 -43.00
N ILE A 219 -14.50 -8.51 -43.22
CA ILE A 219 -13.85 -8.60 -44.54
C ILE A 219 -14.01 -9.99 -45.21
N PHE A 220 -14.16 -11.07 -44.43
CA PHE A 220 -14.33 -12.44 -44.93
C PHE A 220 -15.80 -12.90 -45.03
N GLY A 221 -16.74 -11.96 -45.05
CA GLY A 221 -18.18 -12.25 -45.16
C GLY A 221 -18.91 -12.27 -43.82
N GLY A 222 -18.50 -11.40 -42.89
CA GLY A 222 -19.25 -11.16 -41.66
C GLY A 222 -20.63 -10.56 -41.98
N GLY A 223 -21.64 -11.01 -41.24
CA GLY A 223 -22.98 -10.43 -41.32
C GLY A 223 -23.12 -9.21 -40.41
N THR A 224 -24.29 -8.58 -40.44
CA THR A 224 -24.68 -7.39 -39.65
C THR A 224 -24.40 -7.46 -38.13
N PHE A 225 -24.18 -8.66 -37.58
CA PHE A 225 -23.77 -8.86 -36.19
C PHE A 225 -22.30 -8.48 -35.93
N ALA A 226 -21.39 -8.77 -36.88
CA ALA A 226 -19.98 -8.42 -36.78
C ALA A 226 -19.79 -6.89 -36.78
N ASP A 227 -20.47 -6.19 -37.70
CA ASP A 227 -20.58 -4.73 -37.74
C ASP A 227 -21.01 -4.11 -36.42
N LEU A 228 -22.08 -4.65 -35.81
CA LEU A 228 -22.62 -4.10 -34.57
C LEU A 228 -21.64 -4.30 -33.40
N ALA A 229 -20.99 -5.46 -33.34
CA ALA A 229 -20.02 -5.78 -32.32
C ALA A 229 -18.75 -4.92 -32.45
N GLU A 230 -18.27 -4.70 -33.68
CA GLU A 230 -17.17 -3.80 -34.01
C GLU A 230 -17.47 -2.36 -33.57
N ARG A 231 -18.61 -1.81 -33.97
CA ARG A 231 -19.01 -0.44 -33.59
C ARG A 231 -19.14 -0.29 -32.08
N ASN A 232 -19.66 -1.32 -31.39
CA ASN A 232 -19.74 -1.32 -29.94
C ASN A 232 -18.33 -1.30 -29.31
N ALA A 233 -17.42 -2.12 -29.80
CA ALA A 233 -16.03 -2.16 -29.34
C ALA A 233 -15.32 -0.81 -29.58
N LEU A 234 -15.45 -0.19 -30.76
CA LEU A 234 -14.90 1.14 -31.06
C LEU A 234 -15.47 2.23 -30.16
N SER A 235 -16.77 2.18 -29.83
CA SER A 235 -17.41 3.12 -28.89
C SER A 235 -16.85 2.96 -27.48
N ARG A 236 -16.63 1.72 -27.02
CA ARG A 236 -16.04 1.45 -25.70
C ARG A 236 -14.57 1.88 -25.66
N ALA A 237 -13.81 1.62 -26.73
CA ALA A 237 -12.43 2.09 -26.87
C ALA A 237 -12.35 3.63 -26.81
N THR A 238 -13.23 4.33 -27.55
CA THR A 238 -13.35 5.79 -27.52
C THR A 238 -13.58 6.33 -26.11
N THR A 239 -14.51 5.73 -25.37
CA THR A 239 -14.84 6.15 -24.00
C THR A 239 -13.64 5.95 -23.07
N ALA A 240 -12.98 4.80 -23.19
CA ALA A 240 -11.80 4.46 -22.39
C ALA A 240 -10.61 5.40 -22.69
N ALA A 241 -10.39 5.74 -23.96
CA ALA A 241 -9.41 6.73 -24.39
C ALA A 241 -9.68 8.12 -23.82
N ALA A 242 -10.92 8.62 -23.92
CA ALA A 242 -11.31 9.91 -23.35
C ALA A 242 -11.06 9.96 -21.84
N ARG A 243 -11.40 8.88 -21.12
CA ARG A 243 -11.12 8.73 -19.70
C ARG A 243 -9.61 8.77 -19.41
N ALA A 244 -8.80 8.02 -20.15
CA ALA A 244 -7.35 8.02 -19.96
C ALA A 244 -6.74 9.41 -20.19
N MET A 245 -7.16 10.12 -21.24
CA MET A 245 -6.71 11.49 -21.53
C MET A 245 -7.09 12.47 -20.42
N GLY A 246 -8.32 12.40 -19.90
CA GLY A 246 -8.77 13.22 -18.78
C GLY A 246 -7.96 13.00 -17.50
N LEU A 247 -7.66 11.73 -17.19
CA LEU A 247 -6.83 11.35 -16.05
C LEU A 247 -5.38 11.84 -16.21
N VAL A 248 -4.79 11.74 -17.40
CA VAL A 248 -3.45 12.29 -17.65
C VAL A 248 -3.43 13.80 -17.48
N GLN A 249 -4.45 14.53 -17.95
CA GLN A 249 -4.56 15.98 -17.71
C GLN A 249 -4.70 16.32 -16.21
N GLN A 250 -5.41 15.49 -15.44
CA GLN A 250 -5.47 15.64 -14.00
C GLN A 250 -4.11 15.40 -13.35
N ALA A 251 -3.39 14.35 -13.73
CA ALA A 251 -2.05 14.07 -13.23
C ALA A 251 -1.07 15.22 -13.50
N ARG A 252 -1.19 15.90 -14.65
CA ARG A 252 -0.37 17.07 -15.01
C ARG A 252 -0.59 18.28 -14.10
N ARG A 253 -1.80 18.48 -13.58
CA ARG A 253 -2.08 19.55 -12.61
C ARG A 253 -1.42 19.27 -11.25
N LEU A 254 -1.25 17.98 -10.93
CA LEU A 254 -0.62 17.53 -9.69
C LEU A 254 0.91 17.58 -9.79
N ASP A 255 1.48 17.04 -10.88
CA ASP A 255 2.91 16.98 -11.17
C ASP A 255 3.20 17.50 -12.60
N SER A 256 3.89 18.64 -12.69
CA SER A 256 4.25 19.28 -13.95
C SER A 256 5.24 18.47 -14.80
N ASN A 257 5.90 17.46 -14.23
CA ASN A 257 6.80 16.57 -14.97
C ASN A 257 6.04 15.52 -15.81
N VAL A 258 4.73 15.38 -15.61
CA VAL A 258 3.89 14.50 -16.44
C VAL A 258 3.77 15.09 -17.84
N GLN A 259 4.18 14.31 -18.84
CA GLN A 259 4.15 14.76 -20.23
C GLN A 259 2.72 14.71 -20.79
N PRO A 260 2.35 15.63 -21.71
CA PRO A 260 1.06 15.57 -22.38
C PRO A 260 0.92 14.27 -23.18
N PHE A 261 -0.31 13.78 -23.27
CA PHE A 261 -0.63 12.47 -23.88
C PHE A 261 -0.48 12.44 -25.42
N GLY A 262 -0.47 13.61 -26.07
CA GLY A 262 -0.61 13.76 -27.52
C GLY A 262 -2.04 13.46 -28.00
N PRO A 263 -2.39 13.76 -29.26
CA PRO A 263 -3.68 13.37 -29.82
C PRO A 263 -3.76 11.85 -29.93
N LEU A 264 -4.82 11.26 -29.38
CA LEU A 264 -5.19 9.86 -29.59
C LEU A 264 -6.52 9.84 -30.36
N GLN A 265 -6.47 9.54 -31.65
CA GLN A 265 -7.67 9.45 -32.48
C GLN A 265 -8.03 7.97 -32.64
N ILE A 266 -9.24 7.60 -32.24
CA ILE A 266 -9.82 6.29 -32.49
C ILE A 266 -10.76 6.43 -33.67
N ALA A 267 -10.66 5.51 -34.63
CA ALA A 267 -11.60 5.43 -35.74
C ALA A 267 -13.04 5.38 -35.20
N GLN A 268 -13.83 6.42 -35.49
CA GLN A 268 -15.25 6.47 -35.16
C GLN A 268 -16.07 6.39 -36.45
N GLY A 269 -17.05 5.48 -36.48
CA GLY A 269 -18.02 5.35 -37.57
C GLY A 269 -19.10 6.44 -37.61
N ASN A 270 -18.81 7.66 -37.17
CA ASN A 270 -19.72 8.81 -37.23
C ASN A 270 -19.06 9.98 -38.00
N PHE A 271 -18.97 9.83 -39.31
CA PHE A 271 -18.83 10.96 -40.23
C PHE A 271 -20.20 11.63 -40.35
N LEU A 272 -20.47 12.65 -39.54
CA LEU A 272 -21.68 13.46 -39.67
C LEU A 272 -21.51 14.71 -40.56
N SER A 273 -20.46 14.83 -41.38
CA SER A 273 -20.33 16.05 -42.19
C SER A 273 -19.55 16.01 -43.51
N ASP A 274 -19.40 14.90 -44.24
CA ASP A 274 -19.14 15.10 -45.67
C ASP A 274 -19.69 13.99 -46.56
N VAL A 275 -20.84 14.33 -47.13
CA VAL A 275 -21.52 13.68 -48.24
C VAL A 275 -20.83 14.12 -49.52
N VAL A 276 -19.81 13.41 -50.01
CA VAL A 276 -19.49 13.36 -51.45
C VAL A 276 -18.71 12.06 -51.74
N PHE A 277 -19.19 11.27 -52.71
CA PHE A 277 -18.61 10.06 -53.33
C PHE A 277 -19.03 8.67 -52.79
N ASP A 278 -20.03 8.11 -53.47
CA ASP A 278 -20.25 6.71 -53.88
C ASP A 278 -19.78 5.54 -52.98
N ASN A 279 -20.77 4.79 -52.47
CA ASN A 279 -21.03 3.32 -52.55
C ASN A 279 -19.91 2.29 -52.93
N ILE A 280 -18.60 2.59 -52.87
CA ILE A 280 -17.50 1.69 -53.28
C ILE A 280 -16.24 1.79 -52.35
N PHE A 281 -16.24 2.57 -51.26
CA PHE A 281 -15.08 2.68 -50.35
C PHE A 281 -15.19 1.66 -49.19
N THR A 282 -14.36 0.62 -49.27
CA THR A 282 -14.46 -0.75 -48.73
C THR A 282 -14.29 -0.93 -47.22
N ASP A 283 -14.86 -2.02 -46.67
CA ASP A 283 -14.58 -2.56 -45.32
C ASP A 283 -13.08 -2.69 -45.06
N LEU A 284 -12.28 -2.93 -46.12
CA LEU A 284 -10.82 -2.95 -46.10
C LEU A 284 -10.19 -1.59 -45.71
N ALA A 285 -10.71 -0.47 -46.21
CA ALA A 285 -10.21 0.86 -45.86
C ALA A 285 -10.60 1.28 -44.43
N PHE A 286 -11.76 0.83 -43.94
CA PHE A 286 -12.16 1.03 -42.55
C PHE A 286 -11.33 0.16 -41.60
N HIS A 287 -11.09 -1.10 -41.97
CA HIS A 287 -10.17 -2.01 -41.29
C HIS A 287 -8.76 -1.43 -41.16
N ASP A 288 -8.21 -0.86 -42.24
CA ASP A 288 -6.89 -0.23 -42.21
C ASP A 288 -6.85 0.94 -41.19
N LYS A 289 -7.91 1.75 -41.10
CA LYS A 289 -8.02 2.81 -40.07
C LYS A 289 -8.11 2.26 -38.65
N ILE A 290 -8.79 1.14 -38.44
CA ILE A 290 -8.87 0.47 -37.13
C ILE A 290 -7.51 -0.09 -36.74
N LYS A 291 -6.78 -0.67 -37.68
CA LYS A 291 -5.41 -1.16 -37.50
C LYS A 291 -4.45 -0.02 -37.15
N GLU A 292 -4.53 1.13 -37.83
CA GLU A 292 -3.78 2.33 -37.49
C GLU A 292 -4.11 2.84 -36.07
N SER A 293 -5.41 2.93 -35.75
CA SER A 293 -5.89 3.34 -34.42
C SER A 293 -5.39 2.41 -33.32
N ALA A 294 -5.39 1.10 -33.56
CA ALA A 294 -4.86 0.10 -32.61
C ALA A 294 -3.36 0.29 -32.38
N ALA A 295 -2.59 0.56 -33.45
CA ALA A 295 -1.16 0.85 -33.34
C ALA A 295 -0.90 2.16 -32.57
N ASP A 296 -1.74 3.19 -32.74
CA ASP A 296 -1.65 4.43 -31.95
C ASP A 296 -1.96 4.22 -30.47
N VAL A 297 -2.97 3.41 -30.16
CA VAL A 297 -3.31 3.03 -28.78
C VAL A 297 -2.16 2.26 -28.13
N GLU A 298 -1.49 1.36 -28.85
CA GLU A 298 -0.31 0.65 -28.33
C GLU A 298 0.87 1.59 -28.06
N ARG A 299 1.15 2.52 -28.97
CA ARG A 299 2.17 3.57 -28.76
C ARG A 299 1.84 4.41 -27.53
N ALA A 300 0.59 4.81 -27.38
CA ALA A 300 0.13 5.64 -26.26
C ALA A 300 0.17 4.90 -24.91
N SER A 301 -0.22 3.62 -24.91
CA SER A 301 -0.08 2.71 -23.75
C SER A 301 1.37 2.56 -23.31
N SER A 302 2.29 2.41 -24.27
CA SER A 302 3.73 2.33 -24.01
C SER A 302 4.27 3.64 -23.40
N ARG A 303 3.89 4.80 -23.95
CA ARG A 303 4.25 6.12 -23.37
C ARG A 303 3.72 6.28 -21.96
N LEU A 304 2.48 5.89 -21.70
CA LEU A 304 1.86 5.99 -20.38
C LEU A 304 2.55 5.09 -19.36
N THR A 305 2.94 3.88 -19.77
CA THR A 305 3.73 2.97 -18.95
C THR A 305 5.08 3.59 -18.57
N GLN A 306 5.76 4.23 -19.52
CA GLN A 306 7.00 4.95 -19.26
C GLN A 306 6.80 6.14 -18.30
N GLN A 307 5.74 6.93 -18.49
CA GLN A 307 5.41 8.05 -17.59
C GLN A 307 5.14 7.57 -16.17
N ASN A 308 4.39 6.48 -16.01
CA ASN A 308 4.10 5.90 -14.69
C ASN A 308 5.39 5.43 -14.01
N LYS A 309 6.30 4.78 -14.75
CA LYS A 309 7.63 4.40 -14.25
C LYS A 309 8.45 5.62 -13.79
N GLN A 310 8.47 6.70 -14.57
CA GLN A 310 9.17 7.93 -14.21
C GLN A 310 8.55 8.61 -12.97
N ALA A 311 7.22 8.62 -12.85
CA ALA A 311 6.52 9.17 -11.70
C ALA A 311 6.82 8.36 -10.42
N LEU A 312 6.85 7.03 -10.51
CA LEU A 312 7.25 6.15 -9.41
C LEU A 312 8.72 6.39 -8.99
N GLN A 313 9.63 6.58 -9.95
CA GLN A 313 11.02 6.92 -9.64
C GLN A 313 11.16 8.27 -8.92
N ARG A 314 10.41 9.29 -9.35
CA ARG A 314 10.36 10.59 -8.65
C ARG A 314 9.79 10.46 -7.25
N GLN A 315 8.70 9.70 -7.09
CA GLN A 315 8.11 9.41 -5.79
C GLN A 315 9.12 8.77 -4.84
N GLU A 316 9.89 7.80 -5.33
CA GLU A 316 10.91 7.11 -4.55
C GLU A 316 12.08 8.04 -4.18
N GLY A 317 12.51 8.91 -5.10
CA GLY A 317 13.48 9.96 -4.79
C GLY A 317 13.01 10.88 -3.66
N LEU A 318 11.77 11.39 -3.76
CA LEU A 318 11.17 12.24 -2.73
C LEU A 318 10.99 11.52 -1.39
N ARG A 319 10.75 10.20 -1.37
CA ARG A 319 10.72 9.41 -0.12
C ARG A 319 12.09 9.37 0.54
N LYS A 320 13.17 9.24 -0.23
CA LYS A 320 14.54 9.28 0.29
C LYS A 320 14.90 10.66 0.81
N ASP A 321 14.52 11.71 0.06
CA ASP A 321 14.71 13.10 0.49
C ASP A 321 13.93 13.39 1.78
N MET A 322 12.71 12.86 1.92
CA MET A 322 11.91 12.96 3.14
C MET A 322 12.65 12.34 4.33
N GLN A 323 13.11 11.09 4.20
CA GLN A 323 13.88 10.43 5.26
C GLN A 323 15.15 11.18 5.64
N ALA A 324 15.83 11.79 4.66
CA ALA A 324 17.00 12.63 4.93
C ALA A 324 16.62 13.90 5.70
N SER A 325 15.55 14.59 5.28
CA SER A 325 15.05 15.80 5.97
C SER A 325 14.54 15.52 7.38
N GLU A 326 13.91 14.37 7.62
CA GLU A 326 13.48 13.93 8.96
C GLU A 326 14.68 13.71 9.89
N LYS A 327 15.77 13.12 9.38
CA LYS A 327 17.02 12.94 10.14
C LYS A 327 17.70 14.28 10.43
N GLU A 328 17.73 15.18 9.45
CA GLU A 328 18.27 16.54 9.60
C GLU A 328 17.49 17.32 10.67
N LEU A 329 16.15 17.30 10.59
CA LEU A 329 15.29 17.92 11.58
C LEU A 329 15.47 17.32 12.97
N LYS A 330 15.52 15.98 13.07
CA LYS A 330 15.78 15.32 14.36
C LYS A 330 17.09 15.80 14.95
N ARG A 331 18.17 15.80 14.17
CA ARG A 331 19.48 16.27 14.63
C ARG A 331 19.44 17.74 15.09
N ALA A 332 18.80 18.62 14.32
CA ALA A 332 18.69 20.04 14.70
C ALA A 332 17.93 20.20 16.03
N ARG A 333 16.83 19.45 16.23
CA ARG A 333 16.07 19.44 17.49
C ARG A 333 16.87 18.88 18.65
N ASP A 334 17.61 17.79 18.45
CA ASP A 334 18.48 17.20 19.48
C ASP A 334 19.57 18.19 19.89
N GLU A 335 20.17 18.91 18.93
CA GLU A 335 21.18 19.95 19.21
C GLU A 335 20.58 21.14 19.99
N LEU A 336 19.39 21.61 19.61
CA LEU A 336 18.68 22.67 20.34
C LEU A 336 18.32 22.23 21.77
N GLN A 337 17.78 21.02 21.92
CA GLN A 337 17.44 20.46 23.23
C GLN A 337 18.67 20.33 24.13
N LYS A 338 19.82 19.93 23.58
CA LYS A 338 21.06 19.86 24.34
C LYS A 338 21.48 21.24 24.87
N VAL A 339 21.42 22.29 24.04
CA VAL A 339 21.77 23.65 24.50
C VAL A 339 20.80 24.13 25.59
N ARG A 340 19.51 23.80 25.47
CA ARG A 340 18.52 24.07 26.51
C ARG A 340 18.84 23.32 27.81
N GLN A 341 19.21 22.05 27.75
CA GLN A 341 19.65 21.30 28.92
C GLN A 341 20.90 21.91 29.57
N ASP A 342 21.90 22.28 28.77
CA ASP A 342 23.12 22.94 29.25
C ASP A 342 22.77 24.28 29.94
N ALA A 343 21.78 25.02 29.45
CA ALA A 343 21.27 26.23 30.10
C ALA A 343 20.64 25.92 31.48
N PHE A 344 19.82 24.87 31.57
CA PHE A 344 19.25 24.40 32.84
C PHE A 344 20.32 23.98 33.85
N GLU A 345 21.35 23.24 33.41
CA GLU A 345 22.46 22.82 34.26
C GLU A 345 23.30 24.01 34.74
N LYS A 346 23.61 24.97 33.87
CA LYS A 346 24.34 26.20 34.22
C LYS A 346 23.58 26.99 35.31
N VAL A 347 22.27 27.13 35.17
CA VAL A 347 21.44 27.83 36.16
C VAL A 347 21.38 27.06 37.47
N ALA A 348 21.17 25.74 37.44
CA ALA A 348 21.17 24.90 38.65
C ALA A 348 22.50 24.94 39.41
N ALA A 349 23.64 24.97 38.71
CA ALA A 349 24.96 25.09 39.32
C ALA A 349 25.20 26.47 39.97
N SER A 350 24.62 27.53 39.41
CA SER A 350 24.72 28.89 39.95
C SER A 350 23.80 29.17 41.14
N HIS A 351 22.74 28.38 41.32
CA HIS A 351 21.75 28.50 42.38
C HIS A 351 21.44 27.13 43.00
N PRO A 352 22.39 26.52 43.75
CA PRO A 352 22.17 25.21 44.36
C PRO A 352 20.97 25.28 45.34
N PRO A 353 20.16 24.21 45.45
CA PRO A 353 19.03 24.20 46.38
C PRO A 353 19.54 24.47 47.81
N PRO A 354 18.80 25.26 48.61
CA PRO A 354 19.20 25.53 49.99
C PRO A 354 19.37 24.19 50.71
N TYR A 355 20.53 24.00 51.34
CA TYR A 355 20.80 22.82 52.17
C TYR A 355 19.62 22.62 53.13
N SER A 356 18.94 21.48 53.03
CA SER A 356 18.02 21.04 54.06
C SER A 356 18.86 20.67 55.28
N GLU A 357 18.87 21.54 56.30
CA GLU A 357 19.32 21.17 57.64
C GLU A 357 18.36 20.07 58.14
N GLU A 358 18.91 18.87 58.35
CA GLU A 358 18.20 17.73 59.00
C GLU A 358 17.91 17.99 60.48
#